data_AF-A0AAV8YFJ6-F1
#
_entry.id   AF-A0AAV8YFJ6-F1
#
_cell.length_a   1.000
_cell.length_b   1.000
_cell.length_c   1.000
_cell.angle_alpha   90.00
_cell.angle_beta   90.00
_cell.angle_gamma   90.00
#
_symmetry.space_group_name_H-M   'P 1'
#
loop_
_entity.id
_entity.type
_entity.pdbx_description
1 polymer ?
#
loop_
_entity_poly.entity_id
_entity_poly.type
_entity_poly.pdbx_seq_one_letter_code
_entity_poly.pdbx_strand_id
1 'polypeptide(L)'
;MECYNDTVLECYNDTVLECYNDTVLECYNDTVLECYNDTVLECYNDTVVECYNDTVVECYNDTVVECYNDTVLECYNDTVVECYNNTVVECYNDTVSECYNDTILECYNDTVLECYDTVLECYNDTVLECYNDTVVECYNDTILE
;
A
#
# COMPACT_ATOMS: atom_id res chain seq x y z
N MET A 1 -14.17 2.51 16.25
CA MET A 1 -13.71 3.13 17.52
C MET A 1 -12.96 4.39 17.13
N GLU A 2 -13.18 5.48 17.86
CA GLU A 2 -12.56 6.76 17.54
C GLU A 2 -11.37 7.04 18.45
N CYS A 3 -10.23 7.43 17.87
CA CYS A 3 -9.02 7.83 18.57
C CYS A 3 -8.71 9.31 18.29
N TYR A 4 -8.79 10.15 19.32
CA TYR A 4 -8.56 11.60 19.19
C TYR A 4 -7.17 12.05 19.64
N ASN A 5 -6.35 11.15 20.17
CA ASN A 5 -4.96 11.41 20.55
C ASN A 5 -4.09 10.33 19.96
N ASP A 6 -2.78 10.51 20.05
CA ASP A 6 -1.82 9.50 19.64
C ASP A 6 -2.11 8.18 20.38
N THR A 7 -2.20 7.09 19.63
CA THR A 7 -2.59 5.80 20.19
C THR A 7 -1.72 4.65 19.71
N VAL A 8 -1.51 3.69 20.61
CA VAL A 8 -0.94 2.38 20.32
C VAL A 8 -1.99 1.35 20.70
N LEU A 9 -2.41 0.52 19.75
CA LEU A 9 -3.50 -0.44 19.93
C LEU A 9 -3.11 -1.83 19.41
N GLU A 10 -3.63 -2.85 20.06
CA GLU A 10 -3.50 -4.25 19.66
C GLU A 10 -4.89 -4.87 19.58
N CYS A 11 -5.28 -5.37 18.39
CA CYS A 11 -6.61 -5.88 18.09
C CYS A 11 -6.57 -7.34 17.66
N TYR A 12 -7.29 -8.20 18.38
CA TYR A 12 -7.36 -9.64 18.09
C TYR A 12 -8.63 -10.08 17.36
N ASN A 13 -9.60 -9.19 17.22
CA ASN A 13 -10.83 -9.43 16.49
C ASN A 13 -10.98 -8.35 15.43
N ASP A 14 -11.96 -8.54 14.56
CA ASP A 14 -12.25 -7.62 13.48
C ASP A 14 -12.54 -6.23 14.04
N THR A 15 -11.90 -5.21 13.46
CA THR A 15 -11.98 -3.85 13.97
C THR A 15 -12.23 -2.82 12.90
N VAL A 16 -13.02 -1.80 13.26
CA VAL A 16 -13.18 -0.58 12.49
C VAL A 16 -12.71 0.58 13.36
N LEU A 17 -11.74 1.34 12.90
CA LEU A 17 -11.11 2.45 13.62
C LEU A 17 -11.15 3.74 12.80
N GLU A 18 -11.31 4.86 13.50
CA GLU A 18 -11.18 6.22 12.94
C GLU A 18 -10.23 6.99 13.85
N CYS A 19 -9.09 7.41 13.31
CA CYS A 19 -7.99 8.02 14.05
C CYS A 19 -7.66 9.42 13.53
N TYR A 20 -7.70 10.41 14.43
CA TYR A 20 -7.41 11.80 14.10
C TYR A 20 -5.94 12.20 14.31
N ASN A 21 -5.18 11.40 15.06
CA ASN A 21 -3.79 11.64 15.41
C ASN A 21 -2.97 10.36 15.17
N ASP A 22 -1.67 10.45 15.42
CA ASP A 22 -0.71 9.39 15.08
C ASP A 22 -1.12 8.04 15.69
N THR A 23 -1.14 7.00 14.88
CA THR A 23 -1.61 5.68 15.30
C THR A 23 -0.60 4.60 14.97
N VAL A 24 -0.31 3.76 15.97
CA VAL A 24 0.35 2.47 15.78
C VAL A 24 -0.65 1.37 16.09
N LEU A 25 -0.95 0.52 15.12
CA LEU A 25 -1.94 -0.55 15.25
C LEU A 25 -1.32 -1.89 14.86
N GLU A 26 -1.44 -2.87 15.76
CA GLU A 26 -1.20 -4.29 15.44
C GLU A 26 -2.56 -5.00 15.42
N CYS A 27 -2.86 -5.71 14.34
CA CYS A 27 -4.13 -6.40 14.18
C CYS A 27 -3.98 -7.82 13.60
N TYR A 28 -4.65 -8.78 14.24
CA TYR A 28 -4.63 -10.18 13.80
C TYR A 28 -5.76 -10.53 12.83
N ASN A 29 -6.85 -9.79 12.85
CA ASN A 29 -8.06 -10.04 12.07
C ASN A 29 -8.38 -8.84 11.20
N ASP A 30 -9.44 -8.97 10.41
CA ASP A 30 -9.86 -7.99 9.42
C ASP A 30 -9.98 -6.58 10.02
N THR A 31 -9.35 -5.61 9.37
CA THR A 31 -9.29 -4.24 9.87
C THR A 31 -9.70 -3.23 8.81
N VAL A 32 -10.54 -2.28 9.21
CA VAL A 32 -10.82 -1.06 8.44
C VAL A 32 -10.34 0.12 9.27
N LEU A 33 -9.39 0.89 8.72
CA LEU A 33 -8.77 2.01 9.40
C LEU A 33 -8.90 3.27 8.54
N GLU A 34 -9.54 4.30 9.10
CA GLU A 34 -9.50 5.66 8.56
C GLU A 34 -8.56 6.50 9.44
N CYS A 35 -7.55 7.14 8.84
CA CYS A 35 -6.57 7.96 9.53
C CYS A 35 -6.37 9.34 8.90
N TYR A 36 -6.35 10.38 9.74
CA TYR A 36 -6.03 11.74 9.28
C TYR A 36 -4.54 12.07 9.37
N ASN A 37 -3.81 11.42 10.28
CA ASN A 37 -2.40 11.65 10.57
C ASN A 37 -1.59 10.37 10.41
N ASP A 38 -0.31 10.43 10.75
CA ASP A 38 0.66 9.39 10.46
C ASP A 38 0.24 8.04 11.08
N THR A 39 0.35 6.98 10.29
CA THR A 39 -0.10 5.65 10.70
C THR A 39 0.97 4.60 10.43
N VAL A 40 1.18 3.73 11.41
CA VAL A 40 1.94 2.49 11.28
C VAL A 40 1.01 1.33 11.59
N LEU A 41 0.83 0.44 10.62
CA LEU A 41 -0.09 -0.68 10.72
C LEU A 41 0.65 -1.99 10.43
N GLU A 42 0.52 -2.95 11.36
CA GLU A 42 0.90 -4.34 11.14
C GLU A 42 -0.37 -5.19 11.14
N CYS A 43 -0.64 -5.88 10.03
CA CYS A 43 -1.84 -6.70 9.85
C CYS A 43 -1.52 -8.13 9.41
N TYR A 44 -2.18 -9.10 10.03
CA TYR A 44 -2.09 -10.49 9.58
C TYR A 44 -3.16 -10.85 8.53
N ASN A 45 -4.35 -10.27 8.65
CA ASN A 45 -5.52 -10.57 7.80
C ASN A 45 -5.92 -9.35 6.96
N ASP A 46 -7.05 -9.48 6.26
CA ASP A 46 -7.51 -8.53 5.26
C ASP A 46 -7.66 -7.12 5.84
N THR A 47 -7.09 -6.14 5.15
CA THR A 47 -7.02 -4.78 5.68
C THR A 47 -7.39 -3.74 4.64
N VAL A 48 -8.16 -2.75 5.08
CA VAL A 48 -8.49 -1.56 4.29
C VAL A 48 -8.03 -0.34 5.06
N VAL A 49 -7.17 0.47 4.46
CA VAL A 49 -6.64 1.71 5.03
C VAL A 49 -6.99 2.87 4.13
N GLU A 50 -7.63 3.89 4.71
CA GLU A 50 -7.79 5.21 4.09
C GLU A 50 -7.00 6.20 4.94
N CYS A 51 -6.00 6.85 4.35
CA CYS A 51 -5.18 7.83 5.07
C CYS A 51 -4.95 9.15 4.34
N TYR A 52 -4.97 10.23 5.11
CA TYR A 52 -4.66 11.55 4.54
C TYR A 52 -3.15 11.87 4.58
N ASN A 53 -2.43 11.41 5.59
CA ASN A 53 -1.00 11.68 5.79
C ASN A 53 -0.17 10.41 5.59
N ASP A 54 1.01 10.34 6.19
CA ASP A 54 2.00 9.31 5.89
C ASP A 54 1.57 7.96 6.47
N THR A 55 1.64 6.91 5.67
CA THR A 55 1.22 5.57 6.08
C THR A 55 2.32 4.55 5.83
N VAL A 56 2.60 3.74 6.86
CA VAL A 56 3.42 2.53 6.75
C VAL A 56 2.52 1.34 7.05
N VAL A 57 2.41 0.41 6.11
CA VAL A 57 1.63 -0.82 6.28
C VAL A 57 2.52 -2.03 6.02
N GLU A 58 2.54 -2.95 6.96
CA GLU A 58 3.06 -4.31 6.78
C GLU A 58 1.88 -5.27 6.87
N CYS A 59 1.61 -6.02 5.80
CA CYS A 59 0.52 -6.98 5.79
C CYS A 59 0.88 -8.35 5.25
N TYR A 60 0.32 -9.39 5.88
CA TYR A 60 0.48 -10.75 5.40
C TYR A 60 -0.56 -11.15 4.34
N ASN A 61 -1.80 -10.69 4.46
CA ASN A 61 -2.91 -11.02 3.57
C ASN A 61 -3.33 -9.81 2.73
N ASP A 62 -4.58 -9.81 2.25
CA ASP A 62 -5.04 -8.87 1.24
C ASP A 62 -5.12 -7.46 1.81
N THR A 63 -4.56 -6.48 1.11
CA THR A 63 -4.52 -5.09 1.57
C THR A 63 -4.99 -4.12 0.51
N VAL A 64 -5.92 -3.25 0.88
CA VAL A 64 -6.31 -2.08 0.10
C VAL A 64 -5.85 -0.83 0.83
N VAL A 65 -5.06 0.01 0.17
CA VAL A 65 -4.59 1.29 0.71
C VAL A 65 -5.00 2.42 -0.22
N GLU A 66 -5.74 3.39 0.32
CA GLU A 66 -5.97 4.68 -0.31
C GLU A 66 -5.26 5.75 0.51
N CYS A 67 -4.32 6.48 -0.10
CA CYS A 67 -3.54 7.49 0.61
C CYS A 67 -3.34 8.78 -0.19
N TYR A 68 -3.47 9.93 0.49
CA TYR A 68 -3.21 11.22 -0.16
C TYR A 68 -1.72 11.60 -0.16
N ASN A 69 -0.97 11.25 0.88
CA ASN A 69 0.45 11.60 1.00
C ASN A 69 1.35 10.40 0.75
N ASP A 70 2.38 10.20 1.59
CA ASP A 70 3.41 9.21 1.34
C ASP A 70 3.00 7.85 1.90
N THR A 71 3.20 6.80 1.11
CA THR A 71 2.90 5.42 1.51
C THR A 71 4.10 4.53 1.37
N VAL A 72 4.35 3.72 2.40
CA VAL A 72 5.26 2.58 2.34
C VAL A 72 4.44 1.33 2.66
N LEU A 73 4.40 0.39 1.73
CA LEU A 73 3.67 -0.85 1.87
C LEU A 73 4.60 -2.05 1.65
N GLU A 74 4.59 -2.96 2.61
CA GLU A 74 5.13 -4.32 2.45
C GLU A 74 3.96 -5.31 2.54
N CYS A 75 3.73 -6.08 1.48
CA CYS A 75 2.65 -7.06 1.43
C CYS A 75 3.14 -8.43 0.95
N TYR A 76 2.69 -9.49 1.61
CA TYR A 76 2.97 -10.86 1.15
C TYR A 76 1.97 -11.37 0.10
N ASN A 77 0.69 -11.04 0.24
CA ASN A 77 -0.37 -11.49 -0.67
C ASN A 77 -0.81 -10.34 -1.59
N ASP A 78 -2.11 -10.21 -1.83
CA ASP A 78 -2.63 -9.34 -2.87
C ASP A 78 -2.74 -7.92 -2.35
N THR A 79 -2.38 -6.95 -3.18
CA THR A 79 -2.54 -5.55 -2.81
C THR A 79 -3.13 -4.67 -3.91
N VAL A 80 -3.97 -3.74 -3.47
CA VAL A 80 -4.45 -2.62 -4.27
C VAL A 80 -4.01 -1.33 -3.59
N VAL A 81 -3.30 -0.48 -4.31
CA VAL A 81 -2.81 0.80 -3.82
C VAL A 81 -3.29 1.92 -4.72
N GLU A 82 -3.95 2.91 -4.13
CA GLU A 82 -4.26 4.18 -4.78
C GLU A 82 -3.59 5.29 -3.98
N CYS A 83 -2.68 6.04 -4.62
CA CYS A 83 -1.89 7.06 -3.94
C CYS A 83 -1.73 8.33 -4.75
N TYR A 84 -1.91 9.49 -4.12
CA TYR A 84 -1.72 10.76 -4.81
C TYR A 84 -0.25 11.21 -4.85
N ASN A 85 0.53 11.04 -3.77
CA ASN A 85 1.94 11.47 -3.73
C ASN A 85 2.91 10.31 -3.94
N ASN A 86 3.85 10.08 -3.02
CA ASN A 86 4.94 9.13 -3.23
C ASN A 86 4.57 7.76 -2.65
N THR A 87 4.87 6.72 -3.40
CA THR A 87 4.57 5.36 -2.98
C THR A 87 5.80 4.48 -3.12
N VAL A 88 6.09 3.71 -2.07
CA VAL A 88 7.02 2.58 -2.11
C VAL A 88 6.22 1.32 -1.80
N VAL A 89 6.22 0.37 -2.72
CA VAL A 89 5.54 -0.92 -2.53
C VAL A 89 6.55 -2.05 -2.74
N GLU A 90 6.61 -2.95 -1.77
CA GLU A 90 7.23 -4.27 -1.92
C GLU A 90 6.11 -5.32 -1.80
N CYS A 91 5.91 -6.11 -2.85
CA CYS A 91 4.87 -7.12 -2.87
C CYS A 91 5.37 -8.47 -3.39
N TYR A 92 5.05 -9.55 -2.67
CA TYR A 92 5.42 -10.89 -3.11
C TYR A 92 4.43 -11.49 -4.11
N ASN A 93 3.12 -11.24 -3.97
CA ASN A 93 2.12 -11.75 -4.90
C ASN A 93 1.63 -10.65 -5.85
N ASP A 94 0.32 -10.46 -5.93
CA ASP A 94 -0.29 -9.65 -6.99
C ASP A 94 -0.44 -8.20 -6.53
N THR A 95 -0.07 -7.28 -7.40
CA THR A 95 -0.17 -5.83 -7.13
C THR A 95 -0.95 -5.12 -8.21
N VAL A 96 -1.94 -4.33 -7.80
CA VAL A 96 -2.55 -3.30 -8.62
C VAL A 96 -2.24 -1.96 -7.97
N SER A 97 -1.62 -1.06 -8.71
CA SER A 97 -1.21 0.24 -8.17
C SER A 97 -1.56 1.36 -9.15
N GLU A 98 -2.22 2.40 -8.63
CA GLU A 98 -2.50 3.66 -9.32
C GLU A 98 -1.90 4.80 -8.51
N CYS A 99 -0.88 5.46 -9.07
CA CYS A 99 -0.14 6.50 -8.37
C CYS A 99 0.02 7.76 -9.21
N TYR A 100 -0.33 8.92 -8.66
CA TYR A 100 -0.30 10.18 -9.42
C TYR A 100 1.08 10.85 -9.47
N ASN A 101 2.02 10.53 -8.58
CA ASN A 101 3.39 11.07 -8.64
C ASN A 101 4.42 9.94 -8.74
N ASP A 102 5.37 9.89 -7.80
CA ASP A 102 6.54 9.00 -7.86
C ASP A 102 6.23 7.63 -7.24
N THR A 103 6.49 6.56 -7.97
CA THR A 103 6.33 5.18 -7.49
C THR A 103 7.61 4.39 -7.57
N ILE A 104 8.00 3.76 -6.46
CA ILE A 104 8.97 2.67 -6.45
C ILE A 104 8.20 1.39 -6.17
N LEU A 105 8.26 0.45 -7.10
CA LEU A 105 7.58 -0.83 -6.97
C LEU A 105 8.57 -1.98 -7.15
N GLU A 106 8.63 -2.86 -6.16
CA GLU A 106 9.27 -4.17 -6.25
C GLU A 106 8.19 -5.24 -6.15
N CYS A 107 8.06 -6.07 -7.18
CA CYS A 107 7.04 -7.11 -7.23
C CYS A 107 7.60 -8.45 -7.73
N TYR A 108 7.20 -9.53 -7.08
CA TYR A 108 7.64 -10.87 -7.49
C TYR A 108 6.66 -11.55 -8.47
N ASN A 109 5.35 -11.43 -8.27
CA ASN A 109 4.37 -12.03 -9.19
C ASN A 109 3.75 -10.99 -10.14
N ASP A 110 2.43 -10.97 -10.25
CA ASP A 110 1.74 -10.24 -11.30
C ASP A 110 1.55 -8.78 -10.88
N THR A 111 1.73 -7.86 -11.82
CA THR A 111 1.61 -6.43 -11.53
C THR A 111 0.90 -5.67 -12.62
N VAL A 112 -0.03 -4.81 -12.20
CA VAL A 112 -0.63 -3.77 -13.02
C VAL A 112 -0.30 -2.43 -12.37
N LEU A 113 0.44 -1.57 -13.08
CA LEU A 113 0.85 -0.27 -12.56
C LEU A 113 0.44 0.83 -13.54
N GLU A 114 -0.33 1.80 -13.04
CA GLU A 114 -0.56 3.10 -13.67
C GLU A 114 0.15 4.18 -12.85
N CYS A 115 1.04 4.93 -13.48
CA CYS A 115 1.88 5.89 -12.77
C CYS A 115 2.24 7.14 -13.57
N TYR A 116 2.62 8.22 -12.89
CA TYR A 116 3.23 9.37 -13.57
C TYR A 116 4.73 9.15 -13.77
N ASP A 117 5.45 8.84 -12.68
CA ASP A 117 6.89 8.58 -12.65
C ASP A 117 7.17 7.28 -11.87
N THR A 118 8.02 6.38 -12.38
CA THR A 118 8.31 5.11 -11.69
C THR A 118 9.72 4.55 -11.85
N VAL A 119 10.16 3.87 -10.78
CA VAL A 119 11.18 2.83 -10.81
C VAL A 119 10.51 1.50 -10.46
N LEU A 120 10.55 0.55 -11.40
CA LEU A 120 9.94 -0.76 -11.28
C LEU A 120 10.99 -1.87 -11.37
N GLU A 121 11.01 -2.74 -10.37
CA GLU A 121 11.67 -4.04 -10.41
C GLU A 121 10.61 -5.15 -10.35
N CYS A 122 10.52 -5.97 -11.39
CA CYS A 122 9.51 -7.02 -11.49
C CYS A 122 10.10 -8.37 -11.85
N TYR A 123 9.61 -9.46 -11.24
CA TYR A 123 10.08 -10.81 -11.59
C TYR A 123 9.21 -11.49 -12.64
N ASN A 124 7.88 -11.45 -12.49
CA ASN A 124 6.93 -12.12 -13.40
C ASN A 124 6.21 -11.14 -14.33
N ASP A 125 4.89 -11.29 -14.48
CA ASP A 125 4.12 -10.63 -15.53
C ASP A 125 3.77 -9.20 -15.10
N THR A 126 4.00 -8.24 -15.99
CA THR A 126 3.73 -6.82 -15.72
C THR A 126 2.98 -6.16 -16.86
N VAL A 127 1.96 -5.38 -16.50
CA VAL A 127 1.30 -4.39 -17.36
C VAL A 127 1.59 -3.01 -16.79
N LEU A 128 2.15 -2.13 -17.63
CA LEU A 128 2.62 -0.82 -17.23
C LEU A 128 2.07 0.28 -18.14
N GLU A 129 1.42 1.28 -17.54
CA GLU A 129 1.03 2.54 -18.18
C GLU A 129 1.66 3.69 -17.40
N CYS A 130 2.68 4.35 -17.96
CA CYS A 130 3.32 5.49 -17.28
C CYS A 130 3.55 6.69 -18.21
N TYR A 131 3.36 7.89 -17.65
CA TYR A 131 3.27 9.13 -18.44
C TYR A 131 4.59 9.89 -18.63
N ASN A 132 5.54 9.81 -17.68
CA ASN A 132 6.80 10.56 -17.71
C ASN A 132 8.04 9.65 -17.63
N ASP A 133 8.80 9.70 -16.53
CA ASP A 133 10.09 9.03 -16.38
C ASP A 133 9.86 7.62 -15.82
N THR A 134 10.36 6.62 -16.55
CA THR A 134 10.18 5.21 -16.22
C THR A 134 11.50 4.47 -16.31
N VAL A 135 11.89 3.80 -15.23
CA VAL A 135 13.00 2.84 -15.20
C VAL A 135 12.40 1.48 -14.86
N VAL A 136 12.57 0.49 -15.76
CA VAL A 136 12.01 -0.85 -15.59
C VAL A 136 13.10 -1.90 -15.69
N GLU A 137 13.21 -2.74 -14.68
CA GLU A 137 13.99 -3.98 -14.69
C GLU A 137 13.05 -5.17 -14.46
N CYS A 138 12.80 -5.94 -15.52
CA CYS A 138 11.88 -7.07 -15.49
C CYS A 138 12.55 -8.35 -15.99
N TYR A 139 12.35 -9.46 -15.26
CA TYR A 139 12.96 -10.76 -15.58
C TYR A 139 12.16 -11.57 -16.60
N ASN A 140 10.83 -11.48 -16.57
CA ASN A 140 9.92 -12.21 -17.47
C ASN A 140 9.15 -11.26 -18.41
N ASP A 141 7.82 -11.40 -18.51
CA ASP A 141 7.02 -10.74 -19.54
C ASP A 141 6.55 -9.34 -19.09
N THR A 142 6.71 -8.35 -19.97
CA THR A 142 6.27 -6.96 -19.72
C THR A 142 5.49 -6.43 -20.91
N ILE A 143 4.30 -5.89 -20.63
CA ILE A 143 3.47 -5.13 -21.57
C ILE A 143 3.55 -3.66 -21.16
N LEU A 144 4.00 -2.81 -22.09
CA LEU A 144 4.05 -1.36 -21.92
C LEU A 144 3.04 -0.71 -22.87
N GLU A 145 2.14 0.10 -22.31
CA GLU A 145 1.18 0.96 -23.05
C GLU A 145 1.68 2.41 -23.08
#